data_AF-A0A7Y8Y5M7-F1
#
_entry.id   AF-A0A7Y8Y5M7-F1
#
_cell.length_a   1.000
_cell.length_b   1.000
_cell.length_c   1.000
_cell.angle_alpha   90.00
_cell.angle_beta   90.00
_cell.angle_gamma   90.00
#
_symmetry.space_group_name_H-M   'P 1'
#
loop_
_entity.id
_entity.type
_entity.pdbx_description
1 polymer ?
#
loop_
_entity_poly.entity_id
_entity_poly.type
_entity_poly.pdbx_seq_one_letter_code
_entity_poly.pdbx_strand_id
1 'polypeptide(L)'
;MSFNPELEIIWRTQADDITCFQILKVDNEFIIHGEMEISKLDGNGNIIWQRGGRDIFVTRDGVDDFKIKDNIIFVKDFENNLYKFDLLGNQIN
;
A
#
# COMPACT_ATOMS: atom_id res chain seq x y z
N MET A 1 32.99 10.92 20.24
CA MET A 1 32.41 11.36 18.95
C MET A 1 30.98 10.88 18.91
N SER A 2 30.01 11.77 19.04
CA SER A 2 28.58 11.48 18.86
C SER A 2 28.22 11.70 17.40
N PHE A 3 27.64 10.69 16.75
CA PHE A 3 27.12 10.78 15.39
C PHE A 3 25.74 11.44 15.47
N ASN A 4 25.57 12.61 14.84
CA ASN A 4 24.28 13.29 14.74
C ASN A 4 23.76 13.10 13.32
N PRO A 5 22.86 12.13 13.04
CA PRO A 5 22.31 11.97 11.71
C PRO A 5 21.39 13.15 11.40
N GLU A 6 21.75 13.95 10.40
CA GLU A 6 20.84 14.95 9.83
C GLU A 6 19.76 14.22 9.01
N LEU A 7 18.50 14.53 9.30
CA LEU A 7 17.35 13.98 8.58
C LEU A 7 16.91 14.99 7.52
N GLU A 8 17.05 14.61 6.26
CA GLU A 8 16.56 15.37 5.11
C GLU A 8 15.37 14.65 4.47
N ILE A 9 14.39 15.42 4.01
CA ILE A 9 13.27 14.90 3.22
C ILE A 9 13.75 14.72 1.78
N ILE A 10 13.82 13.47 1.31
CA ILE A 10 14.23 13.16 -0.07
C ILE A 10 13.04 13.35 -1.03
N TRP A 11 11.87 12.84 -0.65
CA TRP A 11 10.64 12.96 -1.42
C TRP A 11 9.41 12.91 -0.51
N ARG A 12 8.27 13.35 -1.05
CA ARG A 12 6.96 13.29 -0.39
C ARG A 12 5.90 13.02 -1.45
N THR A 13 5.03 12.04 -1.17
CA THR A 13 3.97 11.62 -2.09
C THR A 13 2.67 11.44 -1.34
N GLN A 14 1.56 11.91 -1.92
CA GLN A 14 0.21 11.58 -1.48
C GLN A 14 -0.17 10.25 -2.14
N ALA A 15 -0.06 9.15 -1.39
CA ALA A 15 -0.28 7.80 -1.91
C ALA A 15 -1.71 7.29 -1.76
N ASP A 16 -2.54 8.00 -0.98
CA ASP A 16 -3.97 7.78 -0.82
C ASP A 16 -4.62 9.14 -0.49
N ASP A 17 -5.88 9.33 -0.86
CA ASP A 17 -6.60 10.60 -0.67
C ASP A 17 -7.15 10.79 0.75
N ILE A 18 -7.27 9.71 1.53
CA ILE A 18 -7.83 9.76 2.89
C ILE A 18 -6.78 9.38 3.93
N THR A 19 -6.36 8.12 3.95
CA THR A 19 -5.46 7.59 4.99
C THR A 19 -4.51 6.55 4.41
N CYS A 20 -3.23 6.61 4.79
CA CYS A 20 -2.27 5.52 4.58
C CYS A 20 -2.09 4.74 5.88
N PHE A 21 -2.52 3.48 5.92
CA PHE A 21 -2.42 2.62 7.11
C PHE A 21 -1.06 1.94 7.24
N GLN A 22 -0.48 1.50 6.12
CA GLN A 22 0.78 0.76 6.14
C GLN A 22 1.66 1.12 4.93
N ILE A 23 2.98 1.08 5.15
CA ILE A 23 4.00 1.21 4.11
C ILE A 23 4.89 -0.02 4.20
N LEU A 24 4.91 -0.83 3.15
CA LEU A 24 5.73 -2.04 3.06
C LEU A 24 6.77 -1.87 1.97
N LYS A 25 8.04 -2.02 2.32
CA LYS A 25 9.12 -2.05 1.33
C LYS A 25 9.17 -3.43 0.66
N VAL A 26 9.11 -3.46 -0.67
CA VAL A 26 9.26 -4.65 -1.50
C VAL A 26 10.41 -4.39 -2.46
N ASP A 27 11.55 -5.02 -2.23
CA ASP A 27 12.83 -4.71 -2.87
C ASP A 27 13.20 -3.22 -2.77
N ASN A 28 13.25 -2.48 -3.88
CA ASN A 28 13.52 -1.04 -3.93
C ASN A 28 12.27 -0.18 -4.14
N GLU A 29 11.08 -0.80 -4.03
CA GLU A 29 9.79 -0.18 -4.23
C GLU A 29 8.98 -0.24 -2.91
N PHE A 30 7.83 0.41 -2.91
CA PHE A 30 6.95 0.46 -1.75
C PHE A 30 5.52 0.08 -2.16
N ILE A 31 4.86 -0.72 -1.33
CA ILE A 31 3.42 -0.95 -1.37
C ILE A 31 2.80 -0.17 -0.20
N ILE A 32 1.78 0.62 -0.51
CA ILE A 32 1.03 1.41 0.44
C ILE A 32 -0.36 0.80 0.56
N HIS A 33 -0.76 0.49 1.79
CA HIS A 33 -2.13 0.17 2.12
C HIS A 33 -2.84 1.48 2.46
N GLY A 34 -3.53 2.04 1.49
CA GLY A 34 -4.40 3.19 1.65
C GLY A 34 -5.85 2.78 1.97
N GLU A 35 -6.65 3.74 2.43
CA GLU A 35 -8.06 3.54 2.72
C GLU A 35 -8.89 3.42 1.45
N MET A 36 -8.59 4.21 0.43
CA MET A 36 -9.27 4.15 -0.87
C MET A 36 -8.58 3.17 -1.81
N GLU A 37 -7.25 3.12 -1.77
CA GLU A 37 -6.45 2.42 -2.78
C GLU A 37 -5.25 1.67 -2.19
N ILE A 38 -4.87 0.58 -2.86
CA ILE A 38 -3.51 0.04 -2.76
C ILE A 38 -2.65 0.75 -3.81
N SER A 39 -1.55 1.33 -3.37
CA SER A 39 -0.64 2.10 -4.22
C SER A 39 0.74 1.48 -4.23
N LYS A 40 1.40 1.46 -5.39
CA LYS A 40 2.80 1.09 -5.51
C LYS A 40 3.64 2.29 -5.90
N LEU A 41 4.72 2.54 -5.17
CA LEU A 41 5.66 3.62 -5.43
C LEU A 41 7.04 3.05 -5.79
N ASP A 42 7.76 3.74 -6.67
CA ASP A 42 9.17 3.46 -6.94
C ASP A 42 10.07 3.96 -5.79
N GLY A 43 11.38 3.69 -5.87
CA GLY A 43 12.36 4.12 -4.87
C GLY A 43 12.53 5.64 -4.72
N ASN A 44 12.02 6.42 -5.69
CA ASN A 44 12.03 7.88 -5.69
C ASN A 44 10.69 8.47 -5.21
N GLY A 45 9.75 7.62 -4.77
CA GLY A 45 8.43 8.03 -4.30
C GLY A 45 7.41 8.27 -5.42
N ASN A 46 7.71 8.00 -6.69
CA ASN A 46 6.72 8.17 -7.76
C ASN A 46 5.71 7.03 -7.74
N ILE A 47 4.42 7.35 -7.92
CA ILE A 47 3.36 6.35 -8.04
C ILE A 47 3.53 5.58 -9.37
N ILE A 48 3.71 4.27 -9.28
CA ILE A 48 3.75 3.34 -10.42
C ILE A 48 2.33 2.95 -10.81
N TRP A 49 1.51 2.55 -9.83
CA TRP A 49 0.10 2.22 -10.03
C TRP A 49 -0.71 2.38 -8.75
N GLN A 50 -2.02 2.53 -8.90
CA GLN A 50 -3.01 2.52 -7.82
C GLN A 50 -4.20 1.64 -8.21
N ARG A 51 -4.79 0.97 -7.23
CA ARG A 51 -5.97 0.11 -7.40
C ARG A 51 -6.93 0.33 -6.26
N GLY A 52 -8.14 0.75 -6.57
CA GLY A 52 -9.26 0.81 -5.64
C GLY A 52 -10.13 -0.46 -5.65
N GLY A 53 -10.99 -0.53 -4.65
CA GLY A 53 -12.04 -1.55 -4.53
C GLY A 53 -13.43 -1.01 -4.89
N ARG A 54 -14.46 -1.76 -4.52
CA ARG A 54 -15.84 -1.27 -4.53
C ARG A 54 -16.09 -0.33 -3.37
N ASP A 55 -15.41 -0.58 -2.25
CA ASP A 55 -15.48 0.17 -1.01
C ASP A 55 -14.06 0.33 -0.42
N ILE A 56 -13.95 0.99 0.73
CA ILE A 56 -12.67 1.27 1.41
C ILE A 56 -11.99 -0.01 1.91
N PHE A 57 -10.66 -0.05 1.85
CA PHE A 57 -9.82 -1.20 2.21
C PHE A 57 -9.53 -1.32 3.70
N VAL A 58 -10.60 -1.38 4.48
CA VAL A 58 -10.59 -1.77 5.89
C VAL A 58 -11.74 -2.72 6.14
N THR A 59 -11.60 -3.65 7.08
CA THR A 59 -12.72 -4.51 7.49
C THR A 59 -13.41 -3.93 8.73
N ARG A 60 -14.68 -4.29 8.95
CA ARG A 60 -15.46 -3.84 10.12
C ARG A 60 -14.86 -4.25 11.46
N ASP A 61 -14.13 -5.36 11.49
CA ASP A 61 -13.42 -5.87 12.67
C ASP A 61 -11.97 -5.37 12.76
N GLY A 62 -11.48 -4.67 11.73
CA GLY A 62 -10.13 -4.11 11.68
C GLY A 62 -9.01 -5.15 11.62
N VAL A 63 -9.31 -6.38 11.16
CA VAL A 63 -8.36 -7.49 11.07
C VAL A 63 -8.44 -8.23 9.74
N ASP A 64 -7.31 -8.78 9.27
CA ASP A 64 -7.20 -9.52 8.00
C ASP A 64 -7.77 -8.77 6.79
N ASP A 65 -7.60 -7.44 6.80
CA ASP A 65 -7.95 -6.49 5.74
C ASP A 65 -6.84 -6.37 4.69
N PHE A 66 -5.58 -6.57 5.08
CA PHE A 66 -4.43 -6.51 4.18
C PHE A 66 -3.36 -7.55 4.53
N LYS A 67 -2.84 -8.24 3.52
CA LYS A 67 -1.62 -9.06 3.63
C LYS A 67 -0.94 -9.26 2.28
N ILE A 68 0.37 -9.43 2.29
CA ILE A 68 1.15 -9.87 1.13
C ILE A 68 1.63 -11.29 1.39
N LYS A 69 1.35 -12.21 0.47
CA LYS A 69 1.84 -13.59 0.52
C LYS A 69 2.10 -14.11 -0.88
N ASP A 70 3.24 -14.77 -1.08
CA ASP A 70 3.62 -15.38 -2.37
C ASP A 70 3.52 -14.40 -3.56
N ASN A 71 3.98 -13.16 -3.36
CA ASN A 71 3.91 -12.04 -4.33
C ASN A 71 2.48 -11.63 -4.74
N ILE A 72 1.48 -11.98 -3.94
CA ILE A 72 0.09 -11.57 -4.11
C ILE A 72 -0.31 -10.69 -2.93
N ILE A 73 -0.87 -9.54 -3.24
CA ILE A 73 -1.50 -8.62 -2.29
C ILE A 73 -2.95 -9.06 -2.16
N PHE A 74 -3.34 -9.47 -0.96
CA PHE A 74 -4.72 -9.77 -0.60
C PHE A 74 -5.24 -8.58 0.20
N VAL A 75 -6.33 -7.98 -0.28
CA VAL A 75 -6.98 -6.88 0.42
C VAL A 75 -8.48 -7.10 0.46
N LYS A 76 -9.12 -6.79 1.59
CA LYS A 76 -10.57 -6.82 1.73
C LYS A 76 -11.10 -5.41 1.90
N ASP A 77 -12.28 -5.18 1.32
CA ASP A 77 -13.01 -3.95 1.57
C ASP A 77 -13.95 -4.06 2.80
N PHE A 78 -14.61 -2.95 3.12
CA PHE A 78 -15.56 -2.82 4.24
C PHE A 78 -16.69 -3.85 4.23
N GLU A 79 -17.07 -4.34 3.05
CA GLU A 79 -18.10 -5.37 2.84
C GLU A 79 -17.51 -6.78 2.70
N ASN A 80 -16.23 -6.97 3.06
CA ASN A 80 -15.47 -8.22 2.94
C ASN A 80 -15.32 -8.76 1.52
N ASN A 81 -15.46 -7.93 0.48
CA ASN A 81 -15.07 -8.35 -0.87
C ASN A 81 -13.55 -8.51 -0.91
N LEU A 82 -13.07 -9.69 -1.32
CA LEU A 82 -11.65 -9.98 -1.42
C LEU A 82 -11.13 -9.61 -2.82
N TYR A 83 -10.08 -8.80 -2.84
CA TYR A 83 -9.30 -8.46 -4.02
C TYR A 83 -7.92 -9.10 -3.91
N LYS A 84 -7.39 -9.51 -5.07
CA LYS A 84 -6.03 -10.01 -5.19
C LYS A 84 -5.33 -9.24 -6.29
N PHE A 85 -4.17 -8.68 -5.98
CA PHE A 85 -3.32 -8.02 -6.96
C PHE A 85 -1.96 -8.68 -6.99
N ASP A 86 -1.38 -8.87 -8.18
CA ASP A 86 0.06 -9.13 -8.27
C ASP A 86 0.86 -7.85 -7.96
N LEU A 87 2.18 -7.97 -7.81
CA LEU A 87 3.06 -6.82 -7.57
C LEU A 87 3.14 -5.84 -8.76
N LEU A 88 2.58 -6.19 -9.93
CA LEU A 88 2.46 -5.32 -11.10
C LEU A 88 1.12 -4.57 -11.12
N GLY A 89 0.25 -4.81 -10.14
CA GLY A 89 -1.06 -4.16 -10.02
C GLY A 89 -2.13 -4.78 -10.91
N ASN A 90 -1.92 -5.98 -11.45
CA ASN A 90 -2.95 -6.72 -12.16
C ASN A 90 -3.84 -7.46 -11.17
N GLN A 91 -5.15 -7.39 -11.38
CA GLN A 91 -6.09 -8.18 -10.60
C GLN A 91 -6.00 -9.66 -10.96
N ILE A 92 -5.95 -10.51 -9.95
CA ILE A 92 -5.94 -11.98 -10.07
C ILE A 92 -7.31 -12.50 -9.62
N ASN A 93 -7.89 -13.44 -10.38
CA ASN A 93 -9.12 -14.13 -10.01
C ASN A 93 -8.80 -15.33 -9.11
#